data_AF-A0A267TGF5-F1
#
_entry.id   AF-A0A267TGF5-F1
#
_cell.length_a   1.000
_cell.length_b   1.000
_cell.length_c   1.000
_cell.angle_alpha   90.00
_cell.angle_beta   90.00
_cell.angle_gamma   90.00
#
_symmetry.space_group_name_H-M   'P 1'
#
loop_
_entity.id
_entity.type
_entity.pdbx_description
1 polymer ?
#
loop_
_entity_poly.entity_id
_entity_poly.type
_entity_poly.pdbx_seq_one_letter_code
_entity_poly.pdbx_strand_id
1 'polypeptide(L)'
;MNTFRVWALLSCFLGFITSEVFAQQNLSTTNKKAINAYQDGLQALQERKIDEAFQQFEEAVERDNLFAEAYYQLGRLYEQNRQFGNAILNYEKSYNSNQEAGVANSALQFLGNLYMRKGEYQKAKAYLELLLPRIPAANNLTIQRIKRSIANAEFALRAVEQPLDIKPIALPNTINAFDTQYFPTLTADRETLIFTAQNYSNRDENLYVSKWKDQQWQQAQSLSELINTSQNEGTASVAADGRTLVFTACGGRNSLGSCDLFVSYREGNDWTKPMNMGQAVNSGEWDSQPSLSADGRTLYFVSDRRGSIGKRDIWVSKQDSTGQWQKAQNVGNTINTTEDDLSPFIHANGQTLFFSSEGHADGWLGFIYVSKARY
;
A
#
# COMPACT_ATOMS: atom_id res chain seq x y z
N MET A 1 -44.00 13.66 -50.60
CA MET A 1 -42.95 12.84 -49.96
C MET A 1 -42.92 13.17 -48.49
N ASN A 2 -43.23 12.17 -47.67
CA ASN A 2 -43.05 12.00 -46.23
C ASN A 2 -43.60 13.06 -45.24
N THR A 3 -44.85 12.81 -44.84
CA THR A 3 -45.31 12.90 -43.46
C THR A 3 -44.57 11.88 -42.57
N PHE A 4 -44.07 12.26 -41.39
CA PHE A 4 -43.91 11.32 -40.29
C PHE A 4 -44.23 11.98 -38.95
N ARG A 5 -45.19 11.34 -38.28
CA ARG A 5 -45.76 11.66 -36.97
C ARG A 5 -44.77 11.30 -35.87
N VAL A 6 -44.66 12.18 -34.89
CA VAL A 6 -44.07 11.87 -33.57
C VAL A 6 -45.05 10.97 -32.83
N TRP A 7 -44.65 9.72 -32.56
CA TRP A 7 -45.31 8.84 -31.61
C TRP A 7 -44.42 8.68 -30.39
N ALA A 8 -44.96 9.05 -29.23
CA ALA A 8 -44.44 8.66 -27.94
C ALA A 8 -44.65 7.15 -27.74
N LEU A 9 -43.59 6.43 -27.36
CA LEU A 9 -43.68 5.11 -26.78
C LEU A 9 -42.85 5.11 -25.49
N LEU A 10 -43.57 5.24 -24.36
CA LEU A 10 -43.14 4.77 -23.06
C LEU A 10 -42.60 3.35 -23.22
N SER A 11 -41.31 3.16 -22.98
CA SER A 11 -40.74 1.84 -22.74
C SER A 11 -40.42 1.76 -21.25
N CYS A 12 -41.28 1.04 -20.53
CA CYS A 12 -41.06 0.60 -19.17
C CYS A 12 -39.72 -0.12 -19.07
N PHE A 13 -38.75 0.48 -18.38
CA PHE A 13 -37.63 -0.28 -17.83
C PHE A 13 -38.17 -1.10 -16.65
N LEU A 14 -38.73 -2.26 -16.98
CA LEU A 14 -38.97 -3.34 -16.03
C LEU A 14 -37.61 -3.75 -15.48
N GLY A 15 -37.46 -3.62 -14.16
CA GLY A 15 -36.28 -4.04 -13.43
C GLY A 15 -35.98 -5.50 -13.70
N PHE A 16 -34.80 -5.76 -14.27
CA PHE A 16 -34.15 -7.04 -14.11
C PHE A 16 -33.65 -7.12 -12.67
N ILE A 17 -34.55 -7.52 -11.76
CA ILE A 17 -34.15 -8.17 -10.53
C ILE A 17 -33.62 -9.53 -10.98
N THR A 18 -32.33 -9.63 -11.23
CA THR A 18 -31.66 -10.93 -11.26
C THR A 18 -31.72 -11.43 -9.83
N SER A 19 -32.72 -12.25 -9.53
CA SER A 19 -32.65 -13.17 -8.42
C SER A 19 -31.44 -14.05 -8.68
N GLU A 20 -30.32 -13.73 -8.04
CA GLU A 20 -29.27 -14.70 -7.84
C GLU A 20 -29.92 -15.85 -7.09
N VAL A 21 -30.23 -16.91 -7.83
CA VAL A 21 -30.59 -18.20 -7.28
C VAL A 21 -29.41 -18.57 -6.39
N PHE A 22 -29.59 -18.44 -5.08
CA PHE A 22 -28.70 -19.02 -4.09
C PHE A 22 -28.68 -20.53 -4.36
N ALA A 23 -27.75 -20.96 -5.21
CA ALA A 23 -27.32 -22.34 -5.24
C ALA A 23 -27.00 -22.71 -3.79
N GLN A 24 -27.62 -23.78 -3.30
CA GLN A 24 -27.51 -24.24 -1.92
C GLN A 24 -26.04 -24.23 -1.50
N GLN A 25 -25.64 -23.24 -0.72
CA GLN A 25 -24.33 -23.21 -0.12
C GLN A 25 -24.33 -24.38 0.86
N ASN A 26 -23.47 -25.37 0.66
CA ASN A 26 -23.30 -26.46 1.62
C ASN A 26 -22.70 -25.88 2.89
N LEU A 27 -23.56 -25.40 3.79
CA LEU A 27 -23.18 -24.88 5.10
C LEU A 27 -22.69 -26.05 5.96
N SER A 28 -21.73 -25.77 6.83
CA SER A 28 -21.19 -26.75 7.78
C SER A 28 -22.21 -27.25 8.82
N THR A 29 -23.35 -26.57 8.96
CA THR A 29 -24.43 -26.92 9.90
C THR A 29 -25.69 -27.42 9.18
N THR A 30 -26.46 -28.25 9.89
CA THR A 30 -27.85 -28.61 9.52
C THR A 30 -28.89 -28.00 10.47
N ASN A 31 -28.46 -27.24 11.48
CA ASN A 31 -29.34 -26.60 12.46
C ASN A 31 -30.08 -25.42 11.83
N LYS A 32 -31.37 -25.59 11.53
CA LYS A 32 -32.21 -24.57 10.90
C LYS A 32 -32.23 -23.22 11.64
N LYS A 33 -32.17 -23.21 12.98
CA LYS A 33 -32.15 -21.96 13.74
C LYS A 33 -30.83 -21.22 13.58
N ALA A 34 -29.72 -21.97 13.60
CA ALA A 34 -28.40 -21.41 13.34
C ALA A 34 -28.32 -20.83 11.92
N ILE A 35 -28.83 -21.57 10.92
CA ILE A 35 -28.88 -21.15 9.51
C ILE A 35 -29.68 -19.85 9.35
N ASN A 36 -30.86 -19.76 9.99
CA ASN A 36 -31.68 -18.56 9.92
C ASN A 36 -30.95 -17.34 10.51
N ALA A 37 -30.38 -17.46 11.71
CA ALA A 37 -29.60 -16.38 12.32
C ALA A 37 -28.41 -15.97 11.44
N TYR A 38 -27.71 -16.93 10.82
CA TYR A 38 -26.65 -16.62 9.86
C TYR A 38 -27.16 -15.85 8.63
N GLN A 39 -28.32 -16.23 8.07
CA GLN A 39 -28.93 -15.52 6.94
C GLN A 39 -29.36 -14.09 7.33
N ASP A 40 -29.94 -13.92 8.51
CA ASP A 40 -30.30 -12.61 9.06
C ASP A 40 -29.05 -11.73 9.26
N GLY A 41 -27.94 -12.32 9.73
CA GLY A 41 -26.65 -11.65 9.84
C GLY A 41 -26.09 -11.20 8.48
N LEU A 42 -26.18 -12.05 7.45
CA LEU A 42 -25.79 -11.66 6.09
C LEU A 42 -26.66 -10.53 5.52
N GLN A 43 -27.97 -10.57 5.78
CA GLN A 43 -28.90 -9.51 5.38
C GLN A 43 -28.55 -8.19 6.07
N ALA A 44 -28.28 -8.22 7.37
CA ALA A 44 -27.86 -7.05 8.14
C ALA A 44 -26.57 -6.41 7.57
N LEU A 45 -25.60 -7.23 7.11
CA LEU A 45 -24.41 -6.70 6.42
C LEU A 45 -24.76 -5.97 5.11
N GLN A 46 -25.68 -6.50 4.30
CA GLN A 46 -26.12 -5.84 3.07
C GLN A 46 -26.78 -4.49 3.35
N GLU A 47 -27.53 -4.41 4.46
CA GLU A 47 -28.17 -3.20 4.95
C GLU A 47 -27.23 -2.28 5.73
N ARG A 48 -25.94 -2.65 5.85
CA ARG A 48 -24.89 -1.93 6.61
C ARG A 48 -25.19 -1.79 8.11
N LYS A 49 -25.99 -2.68 8.68
CA LYS A 49 -26.30 -2.76 10.11
C LYS A 49 -25.30 -3.68 10.82
N ILE A 50 -24.13 -3.13 11.13
CA ILE A 50 -22.99 -3.93 11.61
C ILE A 50 -23.24 -4.57 12.98
N ASP A 51 -23.86 -3.85 13.91
CA ASP A 51 -24.15 -4.37 15.25
C ASP A 51 -25.16 -5.51 15.22
N GLU A 52 -26.19 -5.39 14.37
CA GLU A 52 -27.19 -6.44 14.16
C GLU A 52 -26.55 -7.67 13.51
N ALA A 53 -25.68 -7.48 12.52
CA ALA A 53 -24.92 -8.59 11.92
C ALA A 53 -24.07 -9.33 12.96
N PHE A 54 -23.38 -8.60 13.85
CA PHE A 54 -22.63 -9.20 14.97
C PHE A 54 -23.52 -10.10 15.82
N GLN A 55 -24.63 -9.54 16.32
CA GLN A 55 -25.57 -10.26 17.19
C GLN A 55 -26.10 -11.53 16.51
N GLN A 56 -26.45 -11.44 15.23
CA GLN A 56 -27.01 -12.56 14.48
C GLN A 56 -25.98 -13.68 14.24
N PHE A 57 -24.72 -13.35 13.93
CA PHE A 57 -23.68 -14.36 13.80
C PHE A 57 -23.28 -14.97 15.15
N GLU A 58 -23.32 -14.20 16.24
CA GLU A 58 -23.15 -14.72 17.60
C GLU A 58 -24.26 -15.71 17.96
N GLU A 59 -25.53 -15.36 17.69
CA GLU A 59 -26.64 -16.31 17.86
C GLU A 59 -26.42 -17.57 17.02
N ALA A 60 -26.00 -17.44 15.76
CA ALA A 60 -25.77 -18.60 14.90
C ALA A 60 -24.77 -19.60 15.50
N VAL A 61 -23.66 -19.13 16.07
CA VAL A 61 -22.64 -19.99 16.69
C VAL A 61 -23.01 -20.49 18.09
N GLU A 62 -23.89 -19.78 18.80
CA GLU A 62 -24.49 -20.27 20.05
C GLU A 62 -25.48 -21.41 19.79
N ARG A 63 -26.23 -21.33 18.68
CA ARG A 63 -27.16 -22.39 18.26
C ARG A 63 -26.42 -23.63 17.74
N ASP A 64 -25.29 -23.44 17.08
CA ASP A 64 -24.42 -24.52 16.62
C ASP A 64 -22.94 -24.11 16.64
N ASN A 65 -22.19 -24.64 17.60
CA ASN A 65 -20.78 -24.34 17.78
C ASN A 65 -19.86 -25.02 16.74
N LEU A 66 -20.41 -25.78 15.80
CA LEU A 66 -19.69 -26.31 14.64
C LEU A 66 -19.94 -25.50 13.36
N PHE A 67 -20.66 -24.36 13.45
CA PHE A 67 -20.99 -23.55 12.29
C PHE A 67 -19.79 -22.69 11.81
N ALA A 68 -18.95 -23.27 10.97
CA ALA A 68 -17.72 -22.68 10.46
C ALA A 68 -17.94 -21.34 9.73
N GLU A 69 -18.98 -21.22 8.91
CA GLU A 69 -19.26 -19.99 8.14
C GLU A 69 -19.64 -18.82 9.05
N ALA A 70 -20.41 -19.06 10.12
CA ALA A 70 -20.77 -18.00 11.07
C ALA A 70 -19.54 -17.50 11.85
N TYR A 71 -18.69 -18.40 12.32
CA TYR A 71 -17.40 -18.01 12.91
C TYR A 71 -16.51 -17.24 11.93
N TYR A 72 -16.48 -17.63 10.65
CA TYR A 72 -15.72 -16.91 9.64
C TYR A 72 -16.23 -15.47 9.46
N GLN A 73 -17.55 -15.24 9.45
CA GLN A 73 -18.10 -13.88 9.36
C GLN A 73 -17.80 -13.05 10.62
N LEU A 74 -17.86 -13.65 11.81
CA LEU A 74 -17.42 -12.99 13.06
C LEU A 74 -15.95 -12.60 12.97
N GLY A 75 -15.08 -13.49 12.49
CA GLY A 75 -13.66 -13.21 12.27
C GLY A 75 -13.44 -11.99 11.39
N ARG A 76 -14.17 -11.91 10.26
CA ARG A 76 -14.13 -10.77 9.35
C ARG A 76 -14.60 -9.46 9.98
N LEU A 77 -15.70 -9.50 10.73
CA LEU A 77 -16.24 -8.32 11.40
C LEU A 77 -15.28 -7.79 12.47
N TYR A 78 -14.69 -8.67 13.27
CA TYR A 78 -13.67 -8.30 14.24
C TYR A 78 -12.42 -7.71 13.58
N GLU A 79 -11.99 -8.24 12.43
CA GLU A 79 -10.87 -7.71 11.67
C GLU A 79 -11.13 -6.30 11.14
N GLN A 80 -12.32 -6.07 10.56
CA GLN A 80 -12.74 -4.75 10.06
C GLN A 80 -12.77 -3.70 11.18
N ASN A 81 -13.17 -4.12 12.39
CA ASN A 81 -13.15 -3.28 13.59
C ASN A 81 -11.77 -3.22 14.27
N ARG A 82 -10.70 -3.69 13.61
CA ARG A 82 -9.31 -3.71 14.09
C ARG A 82 -9.11 -4.48 15.40
N GLN A 83 -10.04 -5.36 15.76
CA GLN A 83 -9.96 -6.26 16.91
C GLN A 83 -9.27 -7.58 16.52
N PHE A 84 -8.00 -7.50 16.14
CA PHE A 84 -7.27 -8.60 15.51
C PHE A 84 -7.17 -9.87 16.38
N GLY A 85 -7.15 -9.74 17.71
CA GLY A 85 -7.15 -10.90 18.62
C GLY A 85 -8.46 -11.71 18.53
N ASN A 86 -9.60 -11.01 18.53
CA ASN A 86 -10.92 -11.63 18.37
C ASN A 86 -11.10 -12.20 16.96
N ALA A 87 -10.55 -11.53 15.94
CA ALA A 87 -10.55 -12.02 14.58
C ALA A 87 -9.82 -13.38 14.47
N ILE A 88 -8.60 -13.48 15.00
CA ILE A 88 -7.81 -14.73 15.04
C ILE A 88 -8.62 -15.83 15.74
N LEU A 89 -9.16 -15.56 16.93
CA LEU A 89 -9.94 -16.56 17.69
C LEU A 89 -11.08 -17.13 16.85
N ASN A 90 -11.84 -16.28 16.15
CA ASN A 90 -12.99 -16.71 15.38
C ASN A 90 -12.60 -17.42 14.07
N TYR A 91 -11.52 -17.01 13.41
CA TYR A 91 -11.00 -17.78 12.26
C TYR A 91 -10.46 -19.15 12.68
N GLU A 92 -9.82 -19.27 13.85
CA GLU A 92 -9.42 -20.56 14.40
C GLU A 92 -10.61 -21.46 14.70
N LYS A 93 -11.65 -20.91 15.36
CA LYS A 93 -12.92 -21.63 15.58
C LYS A 93 -13.54 -22.06 14.27
N SER A 94 -13.62 -21.18 13.28
CA SER A 94 -14.14 -21.49 11.94
C SER A 94 -13.44 -22.71 11.33
N TYR A 95 -12.12 -22.68 11.26
CA TYR A 95 -11.34 -23.77 10.66
C TYR A 95 -11.44 -25.08 11.47
N ASN A 96 -11.37 -25.00 12.80
CA ASN A 96 -11.39 -26.16 13.68
C ASN A 96 -12.78 -26.81 13.79
N SER A 97 -13.86 -26.03 13.63
CA SER A 97 -15.24 -26.54 13.63
C SER A 97 -15.51 -27.42 12.40
N ASN A 98 -15.04 -27.02 11.21
CA ASN A 98 -15.14 -27.84 10.01
C ASN A 98 -14.05 -27.48 8.98
N GLN A 99 -13.06 -28.38 8.85
CA GLN A 99 -11.93 -28.18 7.94
C GLN A 99 -12.29 -28.37 6.46
N GLU A 100 -13.45 -28.90 6.14
CA GLU A 100 -13.94 -29.10 4.75
C GLU A 100 -14.97 -28.04 4.34
N ALA A 101 -15.34 -27.13 5.25
CA ALA A 101 -16.24 -26.03 4.93
C ALA A 101 -15.66 -25.15 3.82
N GLY A 102 -16.52 -24.58 2.97
CA GLY A 102 -16.09 -23.74 1.85
C GLY A 102 -15.24 -22.52 2.26
N VAL A 103 -15.33 -22.10 3.52
CA VAL A 103 -14.57 -20.99 4.11
C VAL A 103 -13.20 -21.40 4.67
N ALA A 104 -12.89 -22.69 4.77
CA ALA A 104 -11.70 -23.20 5.45
C ALA A 104 -10.39 -22.64 4.84
N ASN A 105 -10.29 -22.62 3.51
CA ASN A 105 -9.12 -22.06 2.82
C ASN A 105 -8.95 -20.56 3.09
N SER A 106 -10.06 -19.81 3.13
CA SER A 106 -10.03 -18.37 3.46
C SER A 106 -9.62 -18.16 4.92
N ALA A 107 -10.18 -18.94 5.86
CA ALA A 107 -9.81 -18.87 7.27
C ALA A 107 -8.30 -19.10 7.47
N LEU A 108 -7.72 -20.13 6.84
CA LEU A 108 -6.28 -20.39 6.86
C LEU A 108 -5.45 -19.21 6.33
N GLN A 109 -5.89 -18.60 5.22
CA GLN A 109 -5.21 -17.43 4.64
C GLN A 109 -5.22 -16.23 5.58
N PHE A 110 -6.37 -15.92 6.20
CA PHE A 110 -6.49 -14.84 7.17
C PHE A 110 -5.66 -15.12 8.43
N LEU A 111 -5.66 -16.34 8.94
CA LEU A 111 -4.84 -16.74 10.08
C LEU A 111 -3.35 -16.56 9.79
N GLY A 112 -2.88 -17.02 8.62
CA GLY A 112 -1.50 -16.80 8.17
C GLY A 112 -1.12 -15.32 8.21
N ASN A 113 -1.96 -14.47 7.62
CA ASN A 113 -1.71 -13.03 7.54
C ASN A 113 -1.76 -12.32 8.91
N LEU A 114 -2.75 -12.64 9.75
CA LEU A 114 -2.93 -12.02 11.06
C LEU A 114 -1.83 -12.46 12.03
N TYR A 115 -1.41 -13.72 11.99
CA TYR A 115 -0.30 -14.19 12.80
C TYR A 115 1.04 -13.58 12.36
N MET A 116 1.25 -13.37 11.05
CA MET A 116 2.39 -12.59 10.57
C MET A 116 2.38 -11.18 11.19
N ARG A 117 1.24 -10.49 11.15
CA ARG A 117 1.08 -9.13 11.69
C ARG A 117 1.28 -9.05 13.21
N LYS A 118 0.92 -10.11 13.93
CA LYS A 118 1.12 -10.22 15.37
C LYS A 118 2.57 -10.52 15.76
N GLY A 119 3.43 -10.88 14.80
CA GLY A 119 4.80 -11.31 15.05
C GLY A 119 4.92 -12.79 15.46
N GLU A 120 3.84 -13.56 15.38
CA GLU A 120 3.84 -15.00 15.67
C GLU A 120 4.15 -15.80 14.40
N TYR A 121 5.34 -15.58 13.86
CA TYR A 121 5.76 -16.07 12.53
C TYR A 121 5.69 -17.59 12.38
N GLN A 122 5.95 -18.34 13.46
CA GLN A 122 5.86 -19.81 13.43
C GLN A 122 4.43 -20.29 13.17
N LYS A 123 3.43 -19.67 13.80
CA LYS A 123 2.01 -20.00 13.56
C LYS A 123 1.57 -19.57 12.18
N ALA A 124 1.99 -18.37 11.77
CA ALA A 124 1.70 -17.87 10.43
C ALA A 124 2.17 -18.84 9.34
N LYS A 125 3.43 -19.28 9.44
CA LYS A 125 4.01 -20.29 8.56
C LYS A 125 3.17 -21.58 8.55
N ALA A 126 2.84 -22.11 9.73
CA ALA A 126 2.09 -23.35 9.85
C ALA A 126 0.72 -23.29 9.14
N TYR A 127 -0.05 -22.22 9.32
CA TYR A 127 -1.35 -22.07 8.63
C TYR A 127 -1.21 -21.92 7.11
N LEU A 128 -0.17 -21.22 6.65
CA LEU A 128 0.10 -21.07 5.22
C LEU A 128 0.57 -22.39 4.57
N GLU A 129 1.35 -23.20 5.28
CA GLU A 129 1.77 -24.54 4.84
C GLU A 129 0.58 -25.52 4.79
N LEU A 130 -0.40 -25.38 5.69
CA LEU A 130 -1.67 -26.11 5.62
C LEU A 130 -2.53 -25.68 4.41
N LEU A 131 -2.50 -24.39 4.07
CA LEU A 131 -3.27 -23.85 2.94
C LEU A 131 -2.69 -24.26 1.58
N LEU A 132 -1.36 -24.24 1.44
CA LEU A 132 -0.66 -24.45 0.16
C LEU A 132 -1.13 -25.68 -0.63
N PRO A 133 -1.21 -26.90 -0.06
CA PRO A 133 -1.65 -28.09 -0.81
C PRO A 133 -3.15 -28.09 -1.15
N ARG A 134 -3.95 -27.20 -0.53
CA ARG A 134 -5.41 -27.09 -0.73
C ARG A 134 -5.77 -26.18 -1.90
N ILE A 135 -4.80 -25.44 -2.46
CA ILE A 135 -5.01 -24.56 -3.60
C ILE A 135 -4.84 -25.35 -4.90
N PRO A 136 -5.81 -25.28 -5.84
CA PRO A 136 -5.69 -25.96 -7.13
C PRO A 136 -4.42 -25.56 -7.88
N ALA A 137 -3.70 -26.53 -8.45
CA ALA A 137 -2.45 -26.30 -9.18
C ALA A 137 -2.58 -25.33 -10.35
N ALA A 138 -3.77 -25.22 -10.95
CA ALA A 138 -4.09 -24.23 -11.99
C ALA A 138 -3.98 -22.77 -11.50
N ASN A 139 -4.10 -22.52 -10.19
CA ASN A 139 -4.03 -21.19 -9.59
C ASN A 139 -2.59 -20.83 -9.19
N ASN A 140 -1.69 -20.78 -10.19
CA ASN A 140 -0.26 -20.57 -9.98
C ASN A 140 0.03 -19.26 -9.21
N LEU A 141 -0.69 -18.17 -9.50
CA LEU A 141 -0.48 -16.88 -8.82
C LEU A 141 -0.74 -16.96 -7.30
N THR A 142 -1.82 -17.61 -6.90
CA THR A 142 -2.14 -17.79 -5.47
C THR A 142 -1.10 -18.67 -4.79
N ILE A 143 -0.66 -19.74 -5.45
CA ILE A 143 0.42 -20.60 -4.97
C ILE A 143 1.72 -19.80 -4.75
N GLN A 144 2.11 -18.94 -5.70
CA GLN A 144 3.31 -18.11 -5.55
C GLN A 144 3.17 -17.12 -4.38
N ARG A 145 2.01 -16.51 -4.18
CA ARG A 145 1.74 -15.60 -3.05
C ARG A 145 1.85 -16.30 -1.69
N ILE A 146 1.31 -17.52 -1.58
CA ILE A 146 1.40 -18.31 -0.35
C ILE A 146 2.85 -18.72 -0.10
N LYS A 147 3.57 -19.21 -1.11
CA LYS A 147 5.00 -19.55 -1.01
C LYS A 147 5.84 -18.35 -0.57
N ARG A 148 5.59 -17.17 -1.14
CA ARG A 148 6.24 -15.93 -0.73
C ARG A 148 5.94 -15.57 0.73
N SER A 149 4.69 -15.73 1.17
CA SER A 149 4.30 -15.47 2.56
C SER A 149 4.97 -16.44 3.55
N ILE A 150 5.13 -17.72 3.16
CA ILE A 150 5.89 -18.72 3.92
C ILE A 150 7.35 -18.31 4.02
N ALA A 151 7.99 -17.96 2.89
CA ALA A 151 9.39 -17.53 2.86
C ALA A 151 9.63 -16.26 3.71
N ASN A 152 8.68 -15.31 3.68
CA ASN A 152 8.69 -14.13 4.54
C ASN A 152 8.60 -14.48 6.04
N ALA A 153 7.78 -15.48 6.40
CA ALA A 153 7.71 -15.97 7.78
C ALA A 153 9.03 -16.62 8.21
N GLU A 154 9.67 -17.39 7.33
CA GLU A 154 10.98 -18.01 7.59
C GLU A 154 12.10 -16.99 7.73
N PHE A 155 12.10 -15.96 6.88
CA PHE A 155 13.02 -14.83 7.03
C PHE A 155 12.83 -14.15 8.38
N ALA A 156 11.58 -13.82 8.74
CA ALA A 156 11.28 -13.15 10.00
C ALA A 156 11.72 -13.98 11.21
N LEU A 157 11.51 -15.30 11.21
CA LEU A 157 12.00 -16.22 12.24
C LEU A 157 13.52 -16.15 12.41
N ARG A 158 14.29 -16.11 11.32
CA ARG A 158 15.75 -15.95 11.40
C ARG A 158 16.17 -14.56 11.84
N ALA A 159 15.48 -13.52 11.35
CA ALA A 159 15.80 -12.13 11.64
C ALA A 159 15.60 -11.78 13.13
N VAL A 160 14.59 -12.37 13.79
CA VAL A 160 14.38 -12.15 15.24
C VAL A 160 15.43 -12.85 16.11
N GLU A 161 16.11 -13.87 15.61
CA GLU A 161 17.24 -14.51 16.31
C GLU A 161 18.51 -13.65 16.27
N GLN A 162 18.64 -12.79 15.25
CA GLN A 162 19.77 -11.89 15.05
C GLN A 162 19.29 -10.44 14.82
N PRO A 163 18.65 -9.82 15.82
CA PRO A 163 18.13 -8.48 15.65
C PRO A 163 19.26 -7.48 15.42
N LEU A 164 19.06 -6.54 14.50
CA LEU A 164 19.92 -5.36 14.40
C LEU A 164 19.77 -4.54 15.68
N ASP A 165 20.88 -4.16 16.32
CA ASP A 165 20.85 -3.25 17.48
C ASP A 165 20.65 -1.81 17.00
N ILE A 166 19.43 -1.52 16.57
CA ILE A 166 18.97 -0.18 16.20
C ILE A 166 17.99 0.25 17.29
N LYS A 167 18.26 1.39 17.92
CA LYS A 167 17.37 2.00 18.91
C LYS A 167 16.79 3.27 18.29
N PRO A 168 15.59 3.20 17.68
CA PRO A 168 14.95 4.37 17.11
C PRO A 168 14.73 5.43 18.19
N ILE A 169 15.13 6.66 17.90
CA ILE A 169 14.85 7.81 18.76
C ILE A 169 13.72 8.59 18.11
N ALA A 170 12.64 8.80 18.85
CA ALA A 170 11.56 9.65 18.38
C ALA A 170 12.09 11.08 18.19
N LEU A 171 11.82 11.67 17.02
CA LEU A 171 12.07 13.08 16.78
C LEU A 171 11.20 13.94 17.73
N PRO A 172 11.63 15.18 18.05
CA PRO A 172 10.86 16.06 18.92
C PRO A 172 9.50 16.43 18.33
N ASN A 173 8.59 16.92 19.18
CA ASN A 173 7.25 17.40 18.78
C ASN A 173 7.30 18.56 17.77
N THR A 174 8.44 19.25 17.64
CA THR A 174 8.65 20.27 16.59
C THR A 174 8.65 19.67 15.18
N ILE A 175 8.96 18.38 15.06
CA ILE A 175 8.85 17.59 13.83
C ILE A 175 7.55 16.78 13.83
N ASN A 176 7.29 16.03 14.91
CA ASN A 176 6.12 15.16 15.07
C ASN A 176 4.86 15.96 15.44
N ALA A 177 4.52 16.95 14.61
CA ALA A 177 3.45 17.92 14.85
C ALA A 177 2.18 17.66 14.03
N PHE A 178 2.16 16.60 13.22
CA PHE A 178 1.09 16.30 12.26
C PHE A 178 0.48 14.92 12.52
N ASP A 179 -0.82 14.77 12.24
CA ASP A 179 -1.53 13.49 12.36
C ASP A 179 -0.92 12.42 11.44
N THR A 180 -0.57 12.81 10.22
CA THR A 180 0.08 11.95 9.23
C THR A 180 1.27 12.66 8.62
N GLN A 181 2.45 12.05 8.70
CA GLN A 181 3.70 12.54 8.12
C GLN A 181 4.59 11.38 7.68
N TYR A 182 5.28 11.54 6.54
CA TYR A 182 6.04 10.45 5.89
C TYR A 182 7.02 11.01 4.83
N PHE A 183 7.80 10.11 4.23
CA PHE A 183 8.85 10.40 3.24
C PHE A 183 9.81 11.54 3.63
N PRO A 184 10.53 11.41 4.76
CA PRO A 184 11.56 12.37 5.11
C PRO A 184 12.76 12.28 4.16
N THR A 185 13.31 13.42 3.79
CA THR A 185 14.58 13.58 3.09
C THR A 185 15.44 14.60 3.83
N LEU A 186 16.74 14.34 3.87
CA LEU A 186 17.71 15.11 4.66
C LEU A 186 18.81 15.62 3.73
N THR A 187 19.20 16.88 3.88
CA THR A 187 20.40 17.40 3.20
C THR A 187 21.66 16.70 3.74
N ALA A 188 22.74 16.69 2.95
CA ALA A 188 23.95 15.95 3.30
C ALA A 188 24.64 16.48 4.57
N ASP A 189 24.52 17.79 4.84
CA ASP A 189 24.95 18.45 6.07
C ASP A 189 24.12 18.06 7.31
N ARG A 190 22.98 17.38 7.11
CA ARG A 190 22.02 16.98 8.14
C ARG A 190 21.32 18.15 8.83
N GLU A 191 21.36 19.33 8.23
CA GLU A 191 20.80 20.55 8.82
C GLU A 191 19.40 20.88 8.32
N THR A 192 18.92 20.21 7.27
CA THR A 192 17.59 20.42 6.70
C THR A 192 16.86 19.11 6.53
N LEU A 193 15.70 19.00 7.17
CA LEU A 193 14.77 17.89 7.01
C LEU A 193 13.56 18.39 6.23
N ILE A 194 13.27 17.76 5.10
CA ILE A 194 12.05 18.00 4.31
C ILE A 194 11.21 16.73 4.39
N PHE A 195 9.90 16.84 4.56
CA PHE A 195 9.00 15.69 4.64
C PHE A 195 7.60 16.04 4.15
N THR A 196 6.80 15.02 3.87
CA THR A 196 5.39 15.20 3.52
C THR A 196 4.55 15.13 4.79
N ALA A 197 3.58 16.03 4.93
CA ALA A 197 2.56 15.93 5.96
C ALA A 197 1.20 16.36 5.43
N GLN A 198 0.14 15.81 6.01
CA GLN A 198 -1.23 16.18 5.65
C GLN A 198 -1.74 17.31 6.52
N ASN A 199 -2.40 18.29 5.91
CA ASN A 199 -3.16 19.29 6.64
C ASN A 199 -4.45 18.67 7.19
N TYR A 200 -4.69 18.87 8.49
CA TYR A 200 -5.85 18.36 9.22
C TYR A 200 -7.20 18.70 8.55
N SER A 201 -7.32 19.90 7.99
CA SER A 201 -8.63 20.45 7.59
C SER A 201 -9.15 19.89 6.27
N ASN A 202 -8.26 19.56 5.33
CA ASN A 202 -8.61 19.18 3.97
C ASN A 202 -7.90 17.90 3.48
N ARG A 203 -7.07 17.26 4.32
CA ARG A 203 -6.24 16.09 3.98
C ARG A 203 -5.29 16.32 2.79
N ASP A 204 -4.99 17.58 2.50
CA ASP A 204 -4.07 17.99 1.45
C ASP A 204 -2.63 17.70 1.88
N GLU A 205 -1.91 16.95 1.04
CA GLU A 205 -0.51 16.63 1.24
C GLU A 205 0.35 17.83 0.86
N ASN A 206 1.23 18.24 1.76
CA ASN A 206 2.14 19.35 1.52
C ASN A 206 3.55 19.00 1.98
N LEU A 207 4.55 19.67 1.40
CA LEU A 207 5.93 19.55 1.82
C LEU A 207 6.24 20.52 2.96
N TYR A 208 6.83 20.01 4.02
CA TYR A 208 7.26 20.78 5.18
C TYR A 208 8.78 20.71 5.33
N VAL A 209 9.36 21.75 5.91
CA VAL A 209 10.78 21.85 6.21
C VAL A 209 11.01 22.17 7.67
N SER A 210 12.01 21.51 8.26
CA SER A 210 12.61 21.92 9.53
C SER A 210 14.12 22.05 9.37
N LYS A 211 14.69 22.94 10.17
CA LYS A 211 16.14 23.20 10.21
C LYS A 211 16.70 22.76 11.55
N TRP A 212 17.91 22.22 11.54
CA TRP A 212 18.68 21.98 12.74
C TRP A 212 19.43 23.25 13.11
N LYS A 213 19.10 23.85 14.26
CA LYS A 213 19.75 25.05 14.79
C LYS A 213 19.86 24.93 16.31
N ASP A 214 20.96 25.43 16.88
CA ASP A 214 21.18 25.41 18.33
C ASP A 214 20.96 24.03 18.97
N GLN A 215 21.42 22.98 18.27
CA GLN A 215 21.30 21.56 18.67
C GLN A 215 19.86 21.05 18.80
N GLN A 216 18.92 21.66 18.07
CA GLN A 216 17.52 21.24 18.06
C GLN A 216 16.85 21.46 16.70
N TRP A 217 15.92 20.57 16.38
CA TRP A 217 15.02 20.75 15.23
C TRP A 217 14.03 21.87 15.53
N GLN A 218 14.00 22.87 14.65
CA GLN A 218 13.05 23.96 14.74
C GLN A 218 11.63 23.47 14.39
N GLN A 219 10.62 24.26 14.75
CA GLN A 219 9.24 23.97 14.34
C GLN A 219 9.16 23.82 12.82
N ALA A 220 8.56 22.73 12.35
CA ALA A 220 8.35 22.51 10.93
C ALA A 220 7.44 23.59 10.33
N GLN A 221 7.77 24.04 9.12
CA GLN A 221 7.05 25.09 8.39
C GLN A 221 6.75 24.62 6.97
N SER A 222 5.74 25.22 6.33
CA SER A 222 5.48 25.00 4.90
C SER A 222 6.75 25.28 4.10
N LEU A 223 7.11 24.38 3.17
CA LEU A 223 8.37 24.46 2.44
C LEU A 223 8.48 25.74 1.61
N SER A 224 7.41 26.10 0.89
CA SER A 224 7.32 27.31 0.06
C SER A 224 5.91 27.46 -0.52
N GLU A 225 5.42 28.69 -0.66
CA GLU A 225 4.14 29.00 -1.32
C GLU A 225 4.18 28.75 -2.84
N LEU A 226 5.37 28.61 -3.44
CA LEU A 226 5.53 28.25 -4.86
C LEU A 226 5.47 26.73 -5.08
N ILE A 227 5.76 25.96 -4.03
CA ILE A 227 5.75 24.50 -4.03
C ILE A 227 4.39 23.96 -3.56
N ASN A 228 3.89 24.44 -2.44
CA ASN A 228 2.64 23.96 -1.85
C ASN A 228 1.45 24.73 -2.41
N THR A 229 0.45 24.02 -2.92
CA THR A 229 -0.76 24.59 -3.52
C THR A 229 -2.00 24.05 -2.82
N SER A 230 -3.14 24.05 -3.51
CA SER A 230 -4.36 23.38 -3.05
C SER A 230 -4.48 21.96 -3.60
N GLN A 231 -3.43 21.47 -4.27
CA GLN A 231 -3.31 20.11 -4.80
C GLN A 231 -2.29 19.36 -3.94
N ASN A 232 -2.26 18.04 -4.07
CA ASN A 232 -1.32 17.24 -3.27
C ASN A 232 0.11 17.39 -3.80
N GLU A 233 0.99 17.89 -2.94
CA GLU A 233 2.43 17.88 -3.10
C GLU A 233 3.10 17.06 -2.00
N GLY A 234 3.93 16.11 -2.40
CA GLY A 234 4.54 15.18 -1.46
C GLY A 234 5.73 14.46 -2.05
N THR A 235 6.29 13.59 -1.22
CA THR A 235 7.45 12.74 -1.52
C THR A 235 8.58 13.51 -2.22
N ALA A 236 9.44 14.15 -1.44
CA ALA A 236 10.55 14.93 -1.96
C ALA A 236 11.88 14.18 -1.85
N SER A 237 12.78 14.51 -2.77
CA SER A 237 14.20 14.23 -2.70
C SER A 237 14.96 15.52 -2.92
N VAL A 238 15.98 15.75 -2.09
CA VAL A 238 16.87 16.90 -2.22
C VAL A 238 18.28 16.41 -2.59
N ALA A 239 18.95 17.11 -3.51
CA ALA A 239 20.34 16.84 -3.82
C ALA A 239 21.24 17.11 -2.61
N ALA A 240 22.45 16.54 -2.61
CA ALA A 240 23.36 16.65 -1.47
C ALA A 240 23.73 18.10 -1.12
N ASP A 241 23.79 18.98 -2.13
CA ASP A 241 24.09 20.41 -1.97
C ASP A 241 22.90 21.23 -1.44
N GLY A 242 21.72 20.64 -1.29
CA GLY A 242 20.51 21.32 -0.84
C GLY A 242 19.94 22.33 -1.83
N ARG A 243 20.35 22.29 -3.11
CA ARG A 243 19.95 23.28 -4.13
C ARG A 243 18.98 22.76 -5.16
N THR A 244 18.87 21.44 -5.33
CA THR A 244 17.92 20.84 -6.27
C THR A 244 16.92 20.00 -5.50
N LEU A 245 15.64 20.31 -5.66
CA LEU A 245 14.51 19.55 -5.11
C LEU A 245 13.77 18.88 -6.25
N VAL A 246 13.56 17.58 -6.13
CA VAL A 246 12.63 16.83 -6.97
C VAL A 246 11.51 16.32 -6.09
N PHE A 247 10.26 16.52 -6.48
CA PHE A 247 9.10 16.12 -5.69
C PHE A 247 7.94 15.67 -6.57
N THR A 248 6.97 14.97 -5.97
CA THR A 248 5.72 14.59 -6.63
C THR A 248 4.66 15.67 -6.45
N ALA A 249 3.96 16.00 -7.53
CA ALA A 249 2.69 16.73 -7.46
C ALA A 249 1.60 15.98 -8.22
N CYS A 250 0.40 15.91 -7.64
CA CYS A 250 -0.75 15.21 -8.23
C CYS A 250 -1.77 16.22 -8.74
N GLY A 251 -1.85 16.39 -10.06
CA GLY A 251 -2.72 17.36 -10.70
C GLY A 251 -2.14 18.79 -10.77
N GLY A 252 -2.79 19.63 -11.57
CA GLY A 252 -2.30 20.98 -11.86
C GLY A 252 -1.00 21.02 -12.66
N ARG A 253 -0.36 22.20 -12.71
CA ARG A 253 1.02 22.44 -13.21
C ARG A 253 1.36 21.83 -14.60
N ASN A 254 0.37 21.70 -15.49
CA ASN A 254 0.51 21.02 -16.79
C ASN A 254 1.09 19.60 -16.67
N SER A 255 0.57 18.82 -15.72
CA SER A 255 0.94 17.42 -15.53
C SER A 255 0.60 16.58 -16.78
N LEU A 256 1.41 15.57 -17.04
CA LEU A 256 1.24 14.57 -18.08
C LEU A 256 0.35 13.42 -17.61
N GLY A 257 0.55 12.98 -16.36
CA GLY A 257 -0.18 11.89 -15.74
C GLY A 257 -1.01 12.30 -14.52
N SER A 258 -1.38 11.30 -13.71
CA SER A 258 -2.17 11.52 -12.49
C SER A 258 -1.35 12.16 -11.37
N CYS A 259 -0.07 11.79 -11.28
CA CYS A 259 0.96 12.47 -10.49
C CYS A 259 2.25 12.46 -11.31
N ASP A 260 3.00 13.56 -11.21
CA ASP A 260 4.21 13.79 -11.99
C ASP A 260 5.35 14.24 -11.07
N LEU A 261 6.58 14.05 -11.56
CA LEU A 261 7.77 14.61 -10.94
C LEU A 261 8.04 16.04 -11.43
N PHE A 262 8.33 16.91 -10.47
CA PHE A 262 8.71 18.29 -10.70
C PHE A 262 10.06 18.59 -10.08
N VAL A 263 10.83 19.47 -10.73
CA VAL A 263 12.09 19.98 -10.22
C VAL A 263 11.95 21.45 -9.85
N SER A 264 12.54 21.83 -8.72
CA SER A 264 12.71 23.22 -8.30
C SER A 264 14.14 23.43 -7.81
N TYR A 265 14.63 24.66 -7.97
CA TYR A 265 15.98 25.05 -7.60
C TYR A 265 15.94 26.07 -6.47
N ARG A 266 16.91 26.02 -5.58
CA ARG A 266 16.99 26.95 -4.45
C ARG A 266 17.56 28.29 -4.90
N GLU A 267 16.80 29.35 -4.68
CA GLU A 267 17.20 30.75 -4.93
C GLU A 267 17.13 31.54 -3.63
N GLY A 268 18.30 31.86 -3.06
CA GLY A 268 18.40 32.47 -1.75
C GLY A 268 17.83 31.56 -0.66
N ASN A 269 16.75 32.00 -0.02
CA ASN A 269 16.08 31.27 1.06
C ASN A 269 14.84 30.50 0.61
N ASP A 270 14.45 30.59 -0.66
CA ASP A 270 13.23 29.98 -1.20
C ASP A 270 13.55 29.10 -2.43
N TRP A 271 12.51 28.57 -3.05
CA TRP A 271 12.52 27.67 -4.19
C TRP A 271 11.95 28.35 -5.43
N THR A 272 12.48 28.05 -6.60
CA THR A 272 11.91 28.52 -7.86
C THR A 272 10.55 27.90 -8.13
N LYS A 273 9.77 28.53 -9.04
CA LYS A 273 8.55 27.93 -9.55
C LYS A 273 8.86 26.53 -10.14
N PRO A 274 8.19 25.47 -9.67
CA PRO A 274 8.45 24.11 -10.13
C PRO A 274 8.26 23.94 -11.63
N MET A 275 9.17 23.18 -12.23
CA MET A 275 9.12 22.79 -13.62
C MET A 275 8.85 21.30 -13.73
N ASN A 276 7.90 20.92 -14.58
CA ASN A 276 7.63 19.52 -14.89
C ASN A 276 8.88 18.90 -15.51
N MET A 277 9.29 17.71 -15.08
CA MET A 277 10.50 17.04 -15.58
C MET A 277 10.37 16.49 -17.01
N GLY A 278 9.18 16.59 -17.62
CA GLY A 278 8.92 16.32 -19.03
C GLY A 278 8.89 14.83 -19.37
N GLN A 279 8.57 14.52 -20.64
CA GLN A 279 8.31 13.15 -21.12
C GLN A 279 9.53 12.21 -21.11
N ALA A 280 10.74 12.75 -20.90
CA ALA A 280 11.91 11.91 -20.70
C ALA A 280 11.86 11.20 -19.34
N VAL A 281 11.35 11.89 -18.32
CA VAL A 281 11.22 11.38 -16.95
C VAL A 281 9.81 10.90 -16.69
N ASN A 282 8.81 11.77 -16.83
CA ASN A 282 7.39 11.53 -16.61
C ASN A 282 6.72 10.81 -17.80
N SER A 283 5.52 10.30 -17.56
CA SER A 283 4.69 9.51 -18.45
C SER A 283 3.24 9.97 -18.38
N GLY A 284 2.33 9.29 -19.09
CA GLY A 284 0.89 9.56 -18.96
C GLY A 284 0.22 8.87 -17.77
N GLU A 285 0.97 8.10 -16.99
CA GLU A 285 0.45 7.28 -15.88
C GLU A 285 0.82 7.93 -14.53
N TRP A 286 1.00 7.15 -13.46
CA TRP A 286 1.41 7.67 -12.16
C TRP A 286 2.93 7.64 -12.00
N ASP A 287 3.54 8.80 -11.76
CA ASP A 287 4.99 8.96 -11.54
C ASP A 287 5.27 9.67 -10.22
N SER A 288 5.99 8.99 -9.33
CA SER A 288 6.15 9.47 -7.95
C SER A 288 7.39 8.93 -7.26
N GLN A 289 7.54 9.28 -5.98
CA GLN A 289 8.55 8.77 -5.06
C GLN A 289 9.98 8.93 -5.58
N PRO A 290 10.39 10.18 -5.92
CA PRO A 290 11.70 10.45 -6.46
C PRO A 290 12.80 10.18 -5.43
N SER A 291 13.96 9.77 -5.95
CA SER A 291 15.21 9.67 -5.22
C SER A 291 16.36 10.10 -6.13
N LEU A 292 16.87 11.29 -5.85
CA LEU A 292 17.93 11.94 -6.61
C LEU A 292 19.29 11.58 -6.02
N SER A 293 20.24 11.18 -6.86
CA SER A 293 21.61 10.91 -6.45
C SER A 293 22.30 12.15 -5.89
N ALA A 294 23.31 11.95 -5.05
CA ALA A 294 24.05 13.04 -4.41
C ALA A 294 24.67 14.04 -5.42
N ASP A 295 25.08 13.56 -6.60
CA ASP A 295 25.60 14.40 -7.68
C ASP A 295 24.52 15.08 -8.54
N GLY A 296 23.24 14.81 -8.27
CA GLY A 296 22.10 15.38 -8.99
C GLY A 296 21.84 14.80 -10.38
N ARG A 297 22.58 13.77 -10.81
CA ARG A 297 22.58 13.30 -12.22
C ARG A 297 21.80 12.01 -12.47
N THR A 298 21.40 11.30 -11.43
CA THR A 298 20.63 10.06 -11.55
C THR A 298 19.38 10.17 -10.68
N LEU A 299 18.22 9.95 -11.28
CA LEU A 299 16.94 9.99 -10.60
C LEU A 299 16.30 8.60 -10.68
N TYR A 300 16.16 7.98 -9.51
CA TYR A 300 15.28 6.83 -9.34
C TYR A 300 13.89 7.31 -8.94
N PHE A 301 12.85 6.65 -9.41
CA PHE A 301 11.47 7.00 -9.06
C PHE A 301 10.56 5.80 -9.33
N VAL A 302 9.31 5.88 -8.90
CA VAL A 302 8.32 4.81 -9.08
C VAL A 302 7.34 5.19 -10.17
N SER A 303 6.97 4.20 -10.99
CA SER A 303 5.94 4.36 -12.02
C SER A 303 5.17 3.08 -12.30
N ASP A 304 3.88 3.20 -12.64
CA ASP A 304 3.05 2.14 -13.21
C ASP A 304 2.98 2.21 -14.75
N ARG A 305 3.86 3.00 -15.39
CA ARG A 305 3.92 3.15 -16.85
C ARG A 305 4.06 1.82 -17.59
N ARG A 306 3.64 1.83 -18.86
CA ARG A 306 3.85 0.71 -19.78
C ARG A 306 5.32 0.29 -19.84
N GLY A 307 5.57 -1.00 -19.63
CA GLY A 307 6.92 -1.57 -19.57
C GLY A 307 7.35 -1.98 -18.15
N SER A 308 6.51 -1.72 -17.15
CA SER A 308 6.66 -2.28 -15.79
C SER A 308 6.48 -3.80 -15.81
N ILE A 309 7.23 -4.46 -14.94
CA ILE A 309 7.22 -5.91 -14.68
C ILE A 309 6.08 -6.23 -13.71
N GLY A 310 5.92 -5.41 -12.67
CA GLY A 310 4.91 -5.54 -11.65
C GLY A 310 3.78 -4.52 -11.80
N LYS A 311 3.19 -4.16 -10.67
CA LYS A 311 2.12 -3.17 -10.60
C LYS A 311 2.71 -1.76 -10.65
N ARG A 312 3.60 -1.45 -9.71
CA ARG A 312 4.41 -0.24 -9.64
C ARG A 312 5.85 -0.64 -9.53
N ASP A 313 6.67 -0.10 -10.42
CA ASP A 313 8.07 -0.46 -10.56
C ASP A 313 8.97 0.73 -10.30
N ILE A 314 10.22 0.45 -9.94
CA ILE A 314 11.28 1.44 -9.90
C ILE A 314 11.82 1.67 -11.31
N TRP A 315 11.97 2.93 -11.68
CA TRP A 315 12.52 3.41 -12.94
C TRP A 315 13.70 4.34 -12.65
N VAL A 316 14.58 4.48 -13.64
CA VAL A 316 15.75 5.36 -13.56
C VAL A 316 15.84 6.25 -14.79
N SER A 317 16.11 7.53 -14.58
CA SER A 317 16.56 8.47 -15.61
C SER A 317 17.92 9.05 -15.22
N LYS A 318 18.75 9.38 -16.20
CA LYS A 318 20.08 9.96 -16.00
C LYS A 318 20.23 11.22 -16.82
N GLN A 319 20.96 12.21 -16.31
CA GLN A 319 21.40 13.35 -17.10
C GLN A 319 22.60 12.96 -17.96
N ASP A 320 22.59 13.41 -19.22
CA ASP A 320 23.77 13.35 -20.08
C ASP A 320 24.78 14.46 -19.75
N SER A 321 25.86 14.53 -20.53
CA SER A 321 26.90 15.56 -20.36
C SER A 321 26.41 16.99 -20.61
N THR A 322 25.24 17.16 -21.23
CA THR A 322 24.60 18.46 -21.48
C THR A 322 23.60 18.85 -20.39
N GLY A 323 23.40 17.97 -19.39
CA GLY A 323 22.43 18.17 -18.31
C GLY A 323 21.00 17.76 -18.68
N GLN A 324 20.79 17.14 -19.85
CA GLN A 324 19.46 16.72 -20.28
C GLN A 324 19.13 15.34 -19.73
N TRP A 325 17.95 15.22 -19.12
CA TRP A 325 17.43 13.94 -18.65
C TRP A 325 17.12 13.03 -19.84
N GLN A 326 17.67 11.81 -19.79
CA GLN A 326 17.44 10.79 -20.80
C GLN A 326 16.13 10.05 -20.53
N LYS A 327 15.60 9.38 -21.57
CA LYS A 327 14.41 8.55 -21.44
C LYS A 327 14.56 7.54 -20.31
N ALA A 328 13.61 7.55 -19.38
CA ALA A 328 13.61 6.67 -18.23
C ALA A 328 13.53 5.18 -18.64
N GLN A 329 14.21 4.35 -17.87
CA GLN A 329 14.35 2.91 -18.09
C GLN A 329 13.93 2.15 -16.84
N ASN A 330 13.25 1.02 -17.03
CA ASN A 330 12.92 0.12 -15.93
C ASN A 330 14.22 -0.50 -15.40
N VAL A 331 14.39 -0.57 -14.07
CA VAL A 331 15.62 -1.11 -13.48
C VAL A 331 15.73 -2.65 -13.56
N GLY A 332 14.73 -3.32 -14.13
CA GLY A 332 14.75 -4.75 -14.41
C GLY A 332 14.39 -5.61 -13.20
N ASN A 333 14.29 -6.92 -13.46
CA ASN A 333 13.71 -7.91 -12.55
C ASN A 333 14.60 -8.35 -11.37
N THR A 334 15.81 -7.79 -11.25
CA THR A 334 16.65 -7.95 -10.06
C THR A 334 16.13 -7.10 -8.90
N ILE A 335 15.57 -5.93 -9.22
CA ILE A 335 15.02 -4.99 -8.24
C ILE A 335 13.49 -5.08 -8.27
N ASN A 336 12.90 -4.93 -9.45
CA ASN A 336 11.45 -5.00 -9.62
C ASN A 336 10.95 -6.44 -9.65
N THR A 337 9.75 -6.64 -9.15
CA THR A 337 9.07 -7.91 -9.01
C THR A 337 7.75 -7.85 -9.77
N THR A 338 6.92 -8.89 -9.67
CA THR A 338 5.57 -8.87 -10.25
C THR A 338 4.53 -8.15 -9.37
N GLU A 339 4.94 -7.61 -8.22
CA GLU A 339 4.06 -6.90 -7.28
C GLU A 339 4.46 -5.42 -7.22
N ASP A 340 4.24 -4.74 -6.10
CA ASP A 340 4.65 -3.35 -5.95
C ASP A 340 6.09 -3.23 -5.41
N ASP A 341 6.91 -2.43 -6.08
CA ASP A 341 8.26 -2.06 -5.70
C ASP A 341 8.37 -0.54 -5.62
N LEU A 342 8.52 -0.02 -4.40
CA LEU A 342 8.24 1.38 -4.05
C LEU A 342 9.38 2.01 -3.25
N SER A 343 9.32 3.33 -3.11
CA SER A 343 10.12 4.13 -2.18
C SER A 343 11.64 3.94 -2.34
N PRO A 344 12.18 4.14 -3.57
CA PRO A 344 13.60 4.08 -3.79
C PRO A 344 14.32 5.15 -2.95
N PHE A 345 15.50 4.82 -2.45
CA PHE A 345 16.43 5.73 -1.81
C PHE A 345 17.85 5.40 -2.25
N ILE A 346 18.41 6.21 -3.16
CA ILE A 346 19.80 6.09 -3.59
C ILE A 346 20.71 6.72 -2.53
N HIS A 347 21.58 5.90 -1.95
CA HIS A 347 22.55 6.37 -0.96
C HIS A 347 23.57 7.33 -1.60
N ALA A 348 24.15 8.20 -0.77
CA ALA A 348 25.12 9.21 -1.21
C ALA A 348 26.39 8.64 -1.88
N ASN A 349 26.66 7.33 -1.72
CA ASN A 349 27.73 6.64 -2.45
C ASN A 349 27.43 6.39 -3.94
N GLY A 350 26.19 6.68 -4.39
CA GLY A 350 25.72 6.47 -5.76
C GLY A 350 25.61 5.01 -6.19
N GLN A 351 25.80 4.06 -5.26
CA GLN A 351 25.94 2.63 -5.56
C GLN A 351 24.96 1.75 -4.78
N THR A 352 24.37 2.24 -3.70
CA THR A 352 23.48 1.46 -2.85
C THR A 352 22.07 2.01 -2.95
N LEU A 353 21.16 1.23 -3.53
CA LEU A 353 19.74 1.57 -3.60
C LEU A 353 19.00 0.81 -2.51
N PHE A 354 18.32 1.57 -1.66
CA PHE A 354 17.37 1.08 -0.67
C PHE A 354 15.96 1.19 -1.27
N PHE A 355 15.07 0.20 -1.08
CA PHE A 355 13.70 0.27 -1.60
C PHE A 355 12.77 -0.69 -0.85
N SER A 356 11.46 -0.52 -1.00
CA SER A 356 10.45 -1.42 -0.45
C SER A 356 9.83 -2.30 -1.52
N SER A 357 9.49 -3.55 -1.18
CA SER A 357 8.90 -4.51 -2.11
C SER A 357 7.85 -5.38 -1.45
N GLU A 358 6.78 -5.67 -2.21
CA GLU A 358 5.75 -6.67 -1.88
C GLU A 358 6.01 -8.05 -2.54
N GLY A 359 6.97 -8.13 -3.46
CA GLY A 359 7.20 -9.31 -4.30
C GLY A 359 8.44 -10.12 -3.96
N HIS A 360 9.42 -9.55 -3.26
CA HIS A 360 10.58 -10.29 -2.75
C HIS A 360 10.18 -11.21 -1.58
N ALA A 361 10.84 -12.37 -1.48
CA ALA A 361 10.44 -13.49 -0.61
C ALA A 361 11.28 -13.61 0.67
N ASP A 362 12.14 -12.62 0.91
CA ASP A 362 13.07 -12.48 2.02
C ASP A 362 12.79 -11.22 2.85
N GLY A 363 11.53 -10.74 2.82
CA GLY A 363 11.08 -9.60 3.60
C GLY A 363 9.55 -9.51 3.68
N TRP A 364 9.02 -9.63 4.90
CA TRP A 364 7.62 -9.33 5.23
C TRP A 364 7.23 -7.84 5.11
N LEU A 365 6.22 -7.53 4.28
CA LEU A 365 5.55 -6.20 4.18
C LEU A 365 6.49 -4.99 4.13
N GLY A 366 7.09 -4.73 2.95
CA GLY A 366 7.76 -3.46 2.70
C GLY A 366 9.09 -3.29 3.45
N PHE A 367 9.89 -4.36 3.54
CA PHE A 367 11.28 -4.23 3.99
C PHE A 367 12.07 -3.28 3.10
N ILE A 368 13.07 -2.64 3.70
CA ILE A 368 14.10 -1.94 2.97
C ILE A 368 15.08 -2.98 2.39
N TYR A 369 14.91 -3.32 1.12
CA TYR A 369 15.85 -4.10 0.33
C TYR A 369 17.05 -3.26 -0.07
N VAL A 370 18.20 -3.91 -0.21
CA VAL A 370 19.44 -3.25 -0.62
C VAL A 370 19.96 -3.89 -1.89
N SER A 371 20.06 -3.10 -2.96
CA SER A 371 20.70 -3.52 -4.20
C SER A 371 21.91 -2.66 -4.52
N LYS A 372 22.88 -3.25 -5.23
CA LYS A 372 23.93 -2.47 -5.88
C LYS A 372 23.34 -1.85 -7.13
N ALA A 373 23.25 -0.53 -7.17
CA ALA A 373 22.95 0.23 -8.37
C ALA A 373 24.04 -0.05 -9.42
N ARG A 374 23.81 -1.03 -10.29
CA ARG A 374 24.68 -1.39 -11.41
C ARG A 374 23.83 -1.38 -12.67
N TYR A 375 23.68 -0.18 -13.25
CA TYR A 375 22.98 0.02 -14.51
C TYR A 375 23.66 1.10 -15.32
#